data_AF-A0A945TJA2-F1
#
_entry.id   AF-A0A945TJA2-F1
#
_cell.length_a   1.000
_cell.length_b   1.000
_cell.length_c   1.000
_cell.angle_alpha   90.00
_cell.angle_beta   90.00
_cell.angle_gamma   90.00
#
_symmetry.space_group_name_H-M   'P 1'
#
loop_
_entity.id
_entity.type
_entity.pdbx_description
1 polymer ?
#
loop_
_entity_poly.entity_id
_entity_poly.type
_entity_poly.pdbx_seq_one_letter_code
_entity_poly.pdbx_strand_id
1 'polypeptide(L)' 'MDGELTEQENDCNFELIWGGDHDIDEEEGGDFFMVTNLSCPKCDAHVEVYAAKKDSGT' A
#
# COMPACT_ATOMS: atom_id res chain seq x y z
N MET A 1 -29.33 7.79 -25.81
CA MET A 1 -28.96 7.89 -24.37
C MET A 1 -28.52 6.51 -23.94
N ASP A 2 -27.44 6.10 -24.57
CA ASP A 2 -26.76 4.84 -24.51
C ASP A 2 -25.50 5.20 -23.73
N GLY A 3 -25.70 5.30 -22.42
CA GLY A 3 -24.62 5.46 -21.46
C GLY A 3 -23.85 4.15 -21.42
N GLU A 4 -22.88 4.01 -22.33
CA GLU A 4 -21.82 3.04 -22.20
C GLU A 4 -21.04 3.43 -20.94
N LEU A 5 -21.36 2.76 -19.82
CA LEU A 5 -20.50 2.75 -18.66
C LEU A 5 -19.23 2.06 -19.14
N THR A 6 -18.22 2.85 -19.53
CA THR A 6 -16.88 2.34 -19.70
C THR A 6 -16.54 1.69 -18.37
N GLU A 7 -16.40 0.37 -18.35
CA GLU A 7 -15.74 -0.32 -17.25
C GLU A 7 -14.34 0.28 -17.19
N GLN A 8 -14.20 1.31 -16.37
CA GLN A 8 -12.91 1.85 -16.02
C GLN A 8 -12.31 0.74 -15.16
N GLU A 9 -11.60 -0.19 -15.81
CA GLU A 9 -10.75 -1.15 -15.15
C GLU A 9 -9.74 -0.34 -14.33
N ASN A 10 -10.10 -0.11 -13.07
CA ASN A 10 -9.33 0.68 -12.10
C ASN A 10 -8.08 -0.08 -11.61
N ASP A 11 -7.81 -1.28 -12.16
CA ASP A 11 -6.62 -2.05 -11.86
C ASP A 11 -5.61 -1.97 -13.00
N CYS A 12 -4.45 -1.38 -12.71
CA CYS A 12 -3.39 -1.15 -13.69
C CYS A 12 -2.56 -2.42 -14.00
N ASN A 13 -2.78 -3.52 -13.25
CA ASN A 13 -2.07 -4.81 -13.35
C ASN A 13 -0.53 -4.67 -13.43
N PHE A 14 0.02 -3.60 -12.87
CA PHE A 14 1.44 -3.29 -12.96
C PHE A 14 2.14 -3.56 -11.64
N GLU A 15 3.37 -4.05 -11.73
CA GLU A 15 4.20 -4.31 -10.56
C GLU A 15 4.53 -2.99 -9.84
N LEU A 16 4.35 -2.99 -8.53
CA LEU A 16 4.68 -1.83 -7.71
C LEU A 16 6.19 -1.74 -7.52
N ILE A 17 6.72 -0.52 -7.61
CA ILE A 17 8.12 -0.19 -7.37
C ILE A 17 8.29 0.08 -5.88
N TRP A 18 9.29 -0.54 -5.26
CA TRP A 18 9.68 -0.29 -3.88
C TRP A 18 10.35 1.08 -3.73
N GLY A 19 9.72 1.96 -2.95
CA GLY A 19 10.21 3.30 -2.61
C GLY A 19 11.08 3.33 -1.35
N GLY A 20 11.06 2.28 -0.55
CA GLY A 20 11.81 2.17 0.70
C GLY A 20 10.94 1.81 1.89
N ASP A 21 11.58 1.50 3.01
CA ASP A 21 10.92 1.21 4.28
C ASP A 21 11.24 2.30 5.30
N HIS A 22 10.28 2.60 6.16
CA HIS A 22 10.45 3.48 7.30
C HIS A 22 10.04 2.74 8.57
N ASP A 23 10.95 2.64 9.53
CA ASP A 23 10.64 2.16 10.87
C ASP A 23 9.65 3.12 11.53
N ILE A 24 8.66 2.56 12.24
CA ILE A 24 7.69 3.32 13.00
C ILE A 24 8.10 3.25 14.46
N ASP A 25 8.15 4.42 15.12
CA ASP A 25 8.49 4.50 16.55
C ASP A 25 7.55 3.61 17.39
N GLU A 26 8.09 2.94 18.41
CA GLU A 26 7.30 2.04 19.25
C GLU A 26 6.15 2.76 19.98
N GLU A 27 6.34 4.04 20.34
CA GLU A 27 5.33 4.86 21.04
C GLU A 27 4.20 5.30 20.09
N GLU A 28 4.49 5.48 18.80
CA GLU A 28 3.54 5.98 17.80
C GLU A 28 2.90 4.85 16.96
N GLY A 29 3.58 3.71 16.82
CA GLY A 29 3.24 2.67 15.85
C GLY A 29 2.14 1.71 16.25
N GLY A 30 1.68 1.72 17.50
CA GLY A 30 0.62 0.82 17.96
C GLY A 30 0.97 -0.64 17.68
N ASP A 31 0.15 -1.31 16.86
CA ASP A 31 0.35 -2.71 16.45
C ASP A 31 1.32 -2.89 15.26
N PHE A 32 1.92 -1.81 14.74
CA PHE A 32 2.81 -1.83 13.58
C PHE A 32 4.20 -1.32 13.94
N PHE A 33 5.23 -1.81 13.24
CA PHE A 33 6.64 -1.41 13.50
C PHE A 33 7.36 -0.83 12.29
N MET A 34 6.77 -0.92 11.10
CA MET A 34 7.40 -0.47 9.85
C MET A 34 6.33 -0.20 8.80
N VAL A 35 6.56 0.78 7.94
CA VAL A 35 5.77 1.05 6.74
C VAL A 35 6.66 0.92 5.50
N THR A 36 6.20 0.16 4.52
CA THR A 36 6.84 0.03 3.20
C THR A 36 6.13 0.93 2.20
N ASN A 37 6.90 1.79 1.54
CA ASN A 37 6.44 2.66 0.49
C ASN A 37 6.49 1.95 -0.87
N LEU A 38 5.37 1.97 -1.60
CA LEU A 38 5.23 1.38 -2.91
C LEU A 38 4.58 2.39 -3.87
N SER A 39 5.00 2.37 -5.13
CA SER A 39 4.44 3.26 -6.15
C SER A 39 4.22 2.55 -7.47
N CYS A 40 3.18 2.96 -8.20
CA CYS A 40 2.95 2.50 -9.57
C CYS A 40 3.33 3.60 -10.57
N PRO A 41 4.32 3.39 -11.45
CA PRO A 41 4.74 4.40 -12.43
C PRO A 41 3.72 4.61 -13.57
N LYS A 42 2.68 3.76 -13.66
CA LYS A 42 1.69 3.81 -14.74
C LYS A 42 0.40 4.55 -14.38
N CYS A 43 -0.12 4.32 -13.18
CA CYS A 43 -1.37 4.93 -12.72
C CYS A 43 -1.17 5.96 -11.59
N ASP A 44 0.07 6.25 -11.23
CA ASP A 44 0.43 7.20 -10.18
C ASP A 44 -0.14 6.83 -8.80
N ALA A 45 -0.44 5.54 -8.60
CA ALA A 45 -0.89 5.02 -7.32
C ALA A 45 0.26 5.01 -6.32
N HIS A 46 -0.05 5.45 -5.11
CA HIS A 46 0.82 5.38 -3.95
C HIS A 46 0.23 4.40 -2.94
N VAL A 47 1.03 3.46 -2.46
CA VAL A 47 0.59 2.39 -1.56
C VAL A 47 1.55 2.34 -0.37
N GLU A 48 0.99 2.35 0.84
CA GLU A 48 1.73 2.16 2.08
C GLU A 48 1.30 0.82 2.70
N VAL A 49 2.27 -0.04 3.02
CA VAL A 49 2.02 -1.33 3.64
C VAL A 49 2.59 -1.32 5.05
N TYR A 50 1.71 -1.47 6.05
CA TYR A 50 2.07 -1.46 7.45
C TYR A 50 2.34 -2.89 7.95
N ALA A 51 3.57 -3.14 8.37
CA ALA A 51 3.97 -4.44 8.92
C ALA A 51 3.54 -4.54 10.38
N ALA A 52 2.63 -5.47 10.66
CA ALA A 52 2.19 -5.74 12.02
C ALA A 52 3.35 -6.30 12.85
N LYS A 53 3.47 -5.83 14.09
CA LYS A 53 4.28 -6.47 15.12
C LYS A 53 3.82 -7.92 15.20
N LYS A 54 4.74 -8.87 15.28
CA LYS A 54 4.35 -10.26 15.50
C LYS A 54 3.53 -10.30 16.77
N ASP A 55 2.28 -10.76 16.67
CA ASP A 55 1.52 -11.15 17.85
C ASP A 55 2.39 -12.11 18.64
N SER A 56 2.84 -11.69 19.82
CA SER A 56 3.41 -12.60 20.80
C SER A 56 2.25 -13.42 21.38
N GLY A 57 1.61 -14.22 20.53
CA GLY A 57 0.59 -15.19 20.93
C GLY A 57 1.23 -16.17 21.91
N THR A 58 0.88 -16.02 23.18
CA THR A 58 0.95 -17.08 24.20
C THR A 58 -0.10 -18.14 23.88
#